data_AF-W6PPE0-F1
#
_entry.id   AF-W6PPE0-F1
#
_cell.length_a   1.000
_cell.length_b   1.000
_cell.length_c   1.000
_cell.angle_alpha   90.00
_cell.angle_beta   90.00
_cell.angle_gamma   90.00
#
_symmetry.space_group_name_H-M   'P 1'
#
loop_
_entity.id
_entity.type
_entity.pdbx_description
1 polymer ?
#
loop_
_entity_poly.entity_id
_entity_poly.type
_entity_poly.pdbx_seq_one_letter_code
_entity_poly.pdbx_strand_id
1 'polypeptide(L)'
;LQRGVVKRDEIIDTTSFKLSGKEIVDVAPRAQQTLDEILMNSSNRGVSRLALRMPPSALMETYQNAGLSKPTDLGLIGEQVGILNANRKRWADIERATVAYGYGITATPLQIARAYATLGSFGVYRPLSITKVDPPVIGKRVFSEKITKDIVGILEKVAIKNKRTMVEGYRVGVKTGTARKIENGHYVNKYVAFTAGIAPISDPRYALVVLINDPKAGEYYGGAVSAPVFSNIMGY
;
A
#
# COMPACT_ATOMS: atom_id res chain seq x y z
N LEU A 1 -0.29 15.62 1.08
CA LEU A 1 0.21 16.11 2.39
C LEU A 1 1.62 16.69 2.28
N GLN A 2 2.70 15.90 2.16
CA GLN A 2 4.10 16.42 2.18
C GLN A 2 4.37 17.53 1.16
N ARG A 3 3.83 17.38 -0.06
CA ARG A 3 4.01 18.36 -1.16
C ARG A 3 3.01 19.53 -1.12
N GLY A 4 2.18 19.66 -0.09
CA GLY A 4 1.18 20.72 0.02
C GLY A 4 0.03 20.66 -1.00
N VAL A 5 -0.01 19.66 -1.88
CA VAL A 5 -1.02 19.52 -2.95
C VAL A 5 -2.45 19.30 -2.44
N VAL A 6 -2.59 18.84 -1.19
CA VAL A 6 -3.88 18.72 -0.51
C VAL A 6 -3.73 19.03 0.97
N LYS A 7 -4.80 19.57 1.56
CA LYS A 7 -4.93 19.75 3.02
C LYS A 7 -5.56 18.51 3.67
N ARG A 8 -5.41 18.40 4.98
CA ARG A 8 -5.83 17.21 5.75
C ARG A 8 -7.36 17.02 5.80
N ASP A 9 -8.06 18.14 5.82
CA ASP A 9 -9.51 18.33 5.91
C ASP A 9 -10.16 18.55 4.54
N GLU A 10 -9.37 18.53 3.46
CA GLU A 10 -9.89 18.72 2.11
C GLU A 10 -10.80 17.57 1.68
N ILE A 11 -11.94 17.92 1.11
CA ILE A 11 -12.87 16.99 0.47
C ILE A 11 -12.52 16.90 -1.01
N ILE A 12 -12.27 15.68 -1.47
CA ILE A 12 -11.91 15.38 -2.86
C ILE A 12 -13.16 14.91 -3.60
N ASP A 13 -13.44 15.52 -4.75
CA ASP A 13 -14.41 15.00 -5.72
C ASP A 13 -13.97 13.62 -6.23
N THR A 14 -14.78 12.59 -6.02
CA THR A 14 -14.56 11.20 -6.46
C THR A 14 -15.64 10.73 -7.44
N THR A 15 -16.35 11.65 -8.09
CA THR A 15 -17.26 11.34 -9.20
C THR A 15 -16.53 10.67 -10.37
N SER A 16 -17.29 9.97 -11.23
CA SER A 16 -16.73 9.24 -12.38
C SER A 16 -15.97 10.19 -13.31
N PHE A 17 -14.83 9.71 -13.80
CA PHE A 17 -14.03 10.40 -14.81
C PHE A 17 -13.28 9.38 -15.67
N LYS A 18 -12.89 9.80 -16.87
CA LYS A 18 -12.16 8.98 -17.84
C LYS A 18 -10.80 9.60 -18.12
N LEU A 19 -9.80 8.74 -18.30
CA LEU A 19 -8.47 9.12 -18.76
C LEU A 19 -8.12 8.27 -19.97
N SER A 20 -7.76 8.90 -21.08
CA SER A 20 -7.44 8.20 -22.34
C SER A 20 -8.54 7.22 -22.76
N GLY A 21 -9.82 7.61 -22.59
CA GLY A 21 -10.98 6.78 -22.90
C GLY A 21 -11.32 5.68 -21.88
N LYS A 22 -10.48 5.44 -20.87
CA LYS A 22 -10.70 4.43 -19.82
C LYS A 22 -11.28 5.04 -18.55
N GLU A 23 -12.32 4.42 -18.01
CA GLU A 23 -12.91 4.84 -16.73
C GLU A 23 -12.09 4.33 -15.55
N ILE A 24 -11.89 5.19 -14.55
CA ILE A 24 -11.36 4.80 -13.24
C ILE A 24 -12.54 4.41 -12.34
N VAL A 25 -12.55 3.15 -11.88
CA VAL A 25 -13.69 2.57 -11.16
C VAL A 25 -13.32 2.26 -9.72
N ASP A 26 -14.21 2.67 -8.81
CA ASP A 26 -14.21 2.23 -7.41
C ASP A 26 -15.19 1.07 -7.25
N VAL A 27 -14.88 0.11 -6.37
CA VAL A 27 -15.80 -1.00 -6.07
C VAL A 27 -17.11 -0.48 -5.47
N ALA A 28 -17.04 0.55 -4.63
CA ALA A 28 -18.19 1.21 -4.03
C ALA A 28 -18.05 2.74 -4.21
N PRO A 29 -18.57 3.30 -5.32
CA PRO A 29 -18.40 4.72 -5.68
C PRO A 29 -19.04 5.70 -4.68
N ARG A 30 -18.41 6.87 -4.53
CA ARG A 30 -18.93 8.03 -3.79
C ARG A 30 -18.71 9.30 -4.61
N ALA A 31 -19.54 10.31 -4.43
CA ALA A 31 -19.35 11.59 -5.12
C ALA A 31 -18.19 12.40 -4.54
N GLN A 32 -17.98 12.34 -3.23
CA GLN A 32 -16.97 13.11 -2.52
C GLN A 32 -16.41 12.29 -1.36
N GLN A 33 -15.13 12.47 -1.06
CA GLN A 33 -14.44 11.78 0.04
C GLN A 33 -13.33 12.65 0.64
N THR A 34 -13.21 12.65 1.96
CA THR A 34 -12.02 13.09 2.69
C THR A 34 -10.82 12.17 2.41
N LEU A 35 -9.60 12.61 2.77
CA LEU A 35 -8.40 11.78 2.63
C LEU A 35 -8.49 10.45 3.40
N ASP A 36 -9.15 10.44 4.56
CA ASP A 36 -9.34 9.23 5.38
C ASP A 36 -10.24 8.25 4.66
N GLU A 37 -11.36 8.76 4.18
CA GLU A 37 -12.33 7.96 3.42
C GLU A 37 -11.70 7.39 2.17
N ILE A 38 -10.84 8.13 1.46
CA ILE A 38 -10.12 7.60 0.29
C ILE A 38 -9.36 6.33 0.66
N LEU A 39 -8.63 6.32 1.79
CA LEU A 39 -7.88 5.14 2.23
C LEU A 39 -8.79 4.03 2.79
N MET A 40 -9.78 4.40 3.63
CA MET A 40 -10.76 3.48 4.24
C MET A 40 -11.67 2.79 3.23
N ASN A 41 -11.99 3.48 2.13
CA ASN A 41 -12.82 2.95 1.05
C ASN A 41 -11.97 2.38 -0.09
N SER A 42 -10.64 2.54 -0.04
CA SER A 42 -9.74 2.14 -1.12
C SER A 42 -10.14 2.74 -2.47
N SER A 43 -10.46 4.04 -2.49
CA SER A 43 -10.95 4.73 -3.69
C SER A 43 -9.82 4.94 -4.70
N ASN A 44 -9.89 4.20 -5.81
CA ASN A 44 -9.03 4.38 -6.98
C ASN A 44 -9.24 5.78 -7.57
N ARG A 45 -10.48 6.28 -7.63
CA ARG A 45 -10.80 7.63 -8.11
C ARG A 45 -10.13 8.71 -7.27
N GLY A 46 -10.21 8.59 -5.94
CA GLY A 46 -9.58 9.49 -4.99
C GLY A 46 -8.06 9.55 -5.17
N VAL A 47 -7.37 8.41 -5.05
CA VAL A 47 -5.89 8.40 -5.17
C VAL A 47 -5.40 8.79 -6.56
N SER A 48 -6.16 8.48 -7.61
CA SER A 48 -5.85 8.91 -8.98
C SER A 48 -5.89 10.43 -9.10
N ARG A 49 -6.91 11.09 -8.56
CA ARG A 49 -6.99 12.56 -8.58
C ARG A 49 -5.88 13.20 -7.76
N LEU A 50 -5.51 12.63 -6.61
CA LEU A 50 -4.34 13.08 -5.86
C LEU A 50 -3.05 12.97 -6.68
N ALA A 51 -2.86 11.86 -7.39
CA ALA A 51 -1.69 11.64 -8.24
C ALA A 51 -1.63 12.60 -9.43
N LEU A 52 -2.76 12.91 -10.07
CA LEU A 52 -2.83 13.83 -11.20
C LEU A 52 -2.50 15.28 -10.81
N ARG A 53 -2.67 15.65 -9.54
CA ARG A 53 -2.27 16.96 -9.01
C ARG A 53 -0.77 17.06 -8.66
N MET A 54 0.00 15.98 -8.83
CA MET A 54 1.44 15.92 -8.55
C MET A 54 2.24 15.59 -9.81
N PRO A 55 3.52 16.01 -9.91
CA PRO A 55 4.39 15.51 -10.99
C PRO A 55 4.52 13.98 -10.89
N PRO A 56 4.69 13.25 -12.02
CA PRO A 56 4.80 11.79 -12.02
C PRO A 56 5.90 11.25 -11.10
N SER A 57 7.01 11.98 -10.96
CA SER A 57 8.13 11.59 -10.09
C SER A 57 7.73 11.51 -8.62
N ALA A 58 6.69 12.22 -8.18
CA ALA A 58 6.32 12.30 -6.78
C ALA A 58 5.98 10.94 -6.15
N LEU A 59 5.20 10.11 -6.86
CA LEU A 59 4.86 8.76 -6.40
C LEU A 59 6.06 7.82 -6.52
N MET A 60 6.85 7.96 -7.59
CA MET A 60 8.03 7.12 -7.80
C MET A 60 9.05 7.33 -6.68
N GLU A 61 9.37 8.58 -6.36
CA GLU A 61 10.24 8.96 -5.26
C GLU A 61 9.71 8.42 -3.92
N THR A 62 8.39 8.50 -3.69
CA THR A 62 7.76 7.95 -2.48
C THR A 62 7.93 6.44 -2.39
N TYR A 63 7.68 5.70 -3.47
CA TYR A 63 7.85 4.24 -3.49
C TYR A 63 9.31 3.81 -3.35
N GLN A 64 10.24 4.50 -4.02
CA GLN A 64 11.69 4.25 -3.85
C GLN A 64 12.14 4.53 -2.42
N ASN A 65 11.64 5.60 -1.80
CA ASN A 65 11.93 5.95 -0.41
C ASN A 65 11.39 4.90 0.56
N ALA A 66 10.24 4.28 0.27
CA ALA A 66 9.72 3.13 1.00
C ALA A 66 10.47 1.81 0.71
N GLY A 67 11.38 1.78 -0.28
CA GLY A 67 12.20 0.63 -0.61
C GLY A 67 11.68 -0.27 -1.72
N LEU A 68 10.68 0.15 -2.49
CA LEU A 68 10.27 -0.56 -3.70
C LEU A 68 11.33 -0.38 -4.80
N SER A 69 11.47 -1.38 -5.67
CA SER A 69 12.49 -1.41 -6.73
C SER A 69 13.94 -1.41 -6.25
N LYS A 70 14.17 -1.57 -4.94
CA LYS A 70 15.50 -1.70 -4.34
C LYS A 70 15.72 -3.15 -3.88
N PRO A 71 16.94 -3.70 -4.04
CA PRO A 71 17.31 -4.95 -3.40
C PRO A 71 16.95 -4.96 -1.91
N THR A 72 16.62 -6.13 -1.40
CA THR A 72 16.47 -6.43 0.03
C THR A 72 17.79 -6.83 0.68
N ASP A 73 18.77 -7.24 -0.13
CA ASP A 73 20.15 -7.55 0.28
C ASP A 73 20.22 -8.67 1.33
N LEU A 74 19.26 -9.61 1.28
CA LEU A 74 19.20 -10.75 2.19
C LEU A 74 20.12 -11.90 1.77
N GLY A 75 20.72 -11.83 0.58
CA GLY A 75 21.57 -12.89 0.04
C GLY A 75 20.80 -14.13 -0.41
N LEU A 76 19.48 -14.00 -0.63
CA LEU A 76 18.64 -15.11 -1.07
C LEU A 76 18.81 -15.34 -2.58
N ILE A 77 19.02 -16.59 -2.98
CA ILE A 77 19.13 -16.95 -4.39
C ILE A 77 17.79 -16.67 -5.08
N GLY A 78 17.84 -16.00 -6.24
CA GLY A 78 16.64 -15.68 -7.03
C GLY A 78 15.89 -14.42 -6.56
N GLU A 79 16.46 -13.64 -5.65
CA GLU A 79 15.87 -12.38 -5.21
C GLU A 79 15.51 -11.45 -6.39
N GLN A 80 14.28 -10.94 -6.38
CA GLN A 80 13.78 -10.03 -7.40
C GLN A 80 13.67 -8.62 -6.85
N VAL A 81 14.03 -7.63 -7.67
CA VAL A 81 13.92 -6.21 -7.28
C VAL A 81 12.57 -5.59 -7.65
N GLY A 82 11.74 -6.24 -8.46
CA GLY A 82 10.48 -5.66 -8.95
C GLY A 82 10.69 -4.53 -9.97
N ILE A 83 9.61 -3.89 -10.39
CA ILE A 83 9.60 -2.88 -11.47
C ILE A 83 8.82 -1.66 -10.99
N LEU A 84 9.45 -0.48 -11.03
CA LEU A 84 8.79 0.79 -10.70
C LEU A 84 8.77 1.80 -11.85
N ASN A 85 9.62 1.62 -12.87
CA ASN A 85 9.75 2.55 -14.00
C ASN A 85 10.01 4.01 -13.58
N ALA A 86 10.72 4.22 -12.46
CA ALA A 86 10.89 5.53 -11.84
C ALA A 86 11.56 6.59 -12.75
N ASN A 87 12.46 6.16 -13.64
CA ASN A 87 13.24 7.05 -14.52
C ASN A 87 12.53 7.39 -15.84
N ARG A 88 11.26 6.98 -15.98
CA ARG A 88 10.49 7.20 -17.20
C ARG A 88 10.26 8.71 -17.43
N LYS A 89 10.70 9.20 -18.59
CA LYS A 89 10.63 10.63 -18.97
C LYS A 89 9.22 11.13 -19.31
N ARG A 90 8.36 10.26 -19.84
CA ARG A 90 7.01 10.61 -20.30
C ARG A 90 5.98 9.68 -19.68
N TRP A 91 4.94 10.27 -19.09
CA TRP A 91 3.85 9.57 -18.43
C TRP A 91 2.53 10.05 -19.01
N ALA A 92 1.70 9.12 -19.47
CA ALA A 92 0.31 9.42 -19.76
C ALA A 92 -0.49 9.55 -18.45
N ASP A 93 -1.57 10.32 -18.46
CA ASP A 93 -2.39 10.52 -17.26
C ASP A 93 -3.00 9.22 -16.73
N ILE A 94 -3.41 8.32 -17.64
CA ILE A 94 -3.90 6.99 -17.24
C ILE A 94 -2.82 6.19 -16.51
N GLU A 95 -1.55 6.31 -16.89
CA GLU A 95 -0.45 5.60 -16.24
C GLU A 95 -0.14 6.17 -14.85
N ARG A 96 -0.21 7.51 -14.72
CA ARG A 96 -0.08 8.20 -13.43
C ARG A 96 -1.17 7.77 -12.46
N ALA A 97 -2.40 7.66 -12.96
CA ALA A 97 -3.55 7.19 -12.19
C ALA A 97 -3.38 5.72 -11.78
N THR A 98 -3.06 4.82 -12.71
CA THR A 98 -2.95 3.38 -12.42
C THR A 98 -1.89 3.07 -11.38
N VAL A 99 -0.76 3.77 -11.42
CA VAL A 99 0.31 3.55 -10.44
C VAL A 99 -0.10 4.01 -9.04
N ALA A 100 -0.95 5.03 -8.92
CA ALA A 100 -1.43 5.51 -7.62
C ALA A 100 -2.22 4.46 -6.82
N TYR A 101 -2.88 3.53 -7.50
CA TYR A 101 -3.57 2.38 -6.89
C TYR A 101 -2.87 1.03 -7.17
N GLY A 102 -1.59 1.06 -7.56
CA GLY A 102 -0.69 -0.09 -7.53
C GLY A 102 -0.55 -0.89 -8.83
N TYR A 103 -1.08 -0.43 -9.96
CA TYR A 103 -0.89 -1.08 -11.27
C TYR A 103 0.19 -0.40 -12.10
N GLY A 104 0.93 -1.17 -12.88
CA GLY A 104 2.10 -0.69 -13.65
C GLY A 104 3.41 -0.72 -12.86
N ILE A 105 3.36 -1.26 -11.65
CA ILE A 105 4.53 -1.53 -10.79
C ILE A 105 4.46 -2.96 -10.25
N THR A 106 5.60 -3.53 -9.88
CA THR A 106 5.69 -4.82 -9.20
C THR A 106 6.61 -4.71 -7.99
N ALA A 107 6.30 -5.45 -6.94
CA ALA A 107 7.10 -5.53 -5.73
C ALA A 107 7.02 -6.94 -5.15
N THR A 108 8.09 -7.39 -4.50
CA THR A 108 8.06 -8.66 -3.75
C THR A 108 7.35 -8.48 -2.40
N PRO A 109 6.81 -9.55 -1.80
CA PRO A 109 6.24 -9.48 -0.46
C PRO A 109 7.22 -8.91 0.58
N LEU A 110 8.51 -9.22 0.47
CA LEU A 110 9.57 -8.68 1.34
C LEU A 110 9.74 -7.16 1.19
N GLN A 111 9.67 -6.63 -0.04
CA GLN A 111 9.70 -5.19 -0.26
C GLN A 111 8.47 -4.49 0.34
N ILE A 112 7.29 -5.11 0.24
CA ILE A 112 6.06 -4.59 0.87
C ILE A 112 6.21 -4.63 2.39
N ALA A 113 6.74 -5.72 2.96
CA ALA A 113 6.98 -5.83 4.40
C ALA A 113 7.93 -4.75 4.91
N ARG A 114 9.02 -4.48 4.18
CA ARG A 114 9.95 -3.37 4.48
C ARG A 114 9.28 -2.00 4.40
N ALA A 115 8.41 -1.79 3.41
CA ALA A 115 7.64 -0.54 3.30
C ALA A 115 6.71 -0.35 4.51
N TYR A 116 6.02 -1.40 4.96
CA TYR A 116 5.19 -1.34 6.16
C TYR A 116 6.01 -1.21 7.45
N ALA A 117 7.18 -1.83 7.55
CA ALA A 117 8.12 -1.59 8.66
C ALA A 117 8.59 -0.13 8.70
N THR A 118 8.76 0.50 7.54
CA THR A 118 9.08 1.94 7.42
C THR A 118 7.91 2.82 7.86
N LEU A 119 6.66 2.40 7.63
CA LEU A 119 5.48 3.08 8.18
C LEU A 119 5.39 2.92 9.70
N GLY A 120 5.59 1.71 10.21
CA GLY A 120 5.56 1.40 11.64
C GLY A 120 6.64 2.13 12.43
N SER A 121 7.81 2.37 11.82
CA SER A 121 8.87 3.20 12.40
C SER A 121 8.65 4.72 12.23
N PHE A 122 7.45 5.13 11.84
CA PHE A 122 7.06 6.51 11.56
C PHE A 122 7.99 7.23 10.57
N GLY A 123 8.36 6.54 9.49
CA GLY A 123 9.07 7.10 8.36
C GLY A 123 10.58 6.83 8.36
N VAL A 124 11.07 5.88 9.15
CA VAL A 124 12.48 5.49 9.21
C VAL A 124 12.70 4.18 8.46
N TYR A 125 13.31 4.28 7.28
CA TYR A 125 13.71 3.14 6.48
C TYR A 125 14.88 2.41 7.12
N ARG A 126 14.82 1.08 7.15
CA ARG A 126 15.90 0.19 7.60
C ARG A 126 16.10 -0.96 6.60
N PRO A 127 17.33 -1.48 6.46
CA PRO A 127 17.57 -2.72 5.73
C PRO A 127 16.88 -3.90 6.44
N LEU A 128 16.57 -4.95 5.68
CA LEU A 128 16.10 -6.21 6.24
C LEU A 128 17.29 -7.06 6.68
N SER A 129 17.06 -7.97 7.63
CA SER A 129 18.05 -8.97 8.02
C SER A 129 17.34 -10.29 8.33
N ILE A 130 17.96 -11.40 7.95
CA ILE A 130 17.58 -12.76 8.37
C ILE A 130 18.50 -13.31 9.47
N THR A 131 19.58 -12.59 9.80
CA THR A 131 20.45 -12.86 10.94
C THR A 131 20.14 -11.89 12.07
N LYS A 132 20.36 -12.32 13.31
CA LYS A 132 20.16 -11.47 14.48
C LYS A 132 21.06 -10.24 14.40
N VAL A 133 20.50 -9.08 14.71
CA VAL A 133 21.21 -7.80 14.78
C VAL A 133 21.05 -7.22 16.17
N ASP A 134 22.12 -6.68 16.74
CA ASP A 134 22.08 -6.03 18.03
C ASP A 134 21.51 -4.60 17.89
N PRO A 135 20.47 -4.23 18.66
CA PRO A 135 19.94 -2.87 18.65
C PRO A 135 20.93 -1.83 19.22
N PRO A 136 20.85 -0.55 18.80
CA PRO A 136 19.90 -0.02 17.83
C PRO A 136 20.38 -0.16 16.38
N VAL A 137 19.47 -0.56 15.48
CA VAL A 137 19.71 -0.50 14.04
C VAL A 137 19.44 0.91 13.53
N ILE A 138 20.50 1.62 13.18
CA ILE A 138 20.40 2.98 12.61
C ILE A 138 19.70 2.90 11.25
N GLY A 139 18.67 3.72 11.08
CA GLY A 139 17.91 3.83 9.85
C GLY A 139 18.01 5.21 9.22
N LYS A 140 17.44 5.37 8.03
CA LYS A 140 17.35 6.64 7.32
C LYS A 140 15.92 7.17 7.40
N ARG A 141 15.75 8.41 7.88
CA ARG A 141 14.45 9.09 7.79
C ARG A 141 14.15 9.40 6.32
N VAL A 142 13.05 8.83 5.82
CA VAL A 142 12.59 8.97 4.43
C VAL A 142 11.23 9.66 4.32
N PHE A 143 10.45 9.66 5.42
CA PHE A 143 9.18 10.38 5.50
C PHE A 143 9.12 11.24 6.78
N SER A 144 8.30 12.29 6.71
CA SER A 144 7.98 13.12 7.88
C SER A 144 7.25 12.30 8.92
N GLU A 145 7.74 12.32 10.16
CA GLU A 145 7.15 11.57 11.27
C GLU A 145 5.69 11.93 11.49
N LYS A 146 5.38 13.23 11.47
CA LYS A 146 4.02 13.75 11.66
C LYS A 146 3.06 13.17 10.63
N ILE A 147 3.42 13.26 9.35
CA ILE A 147 2.57 12.76 8.26
C ILE A 147 2.46 11.24 8.33
N THR A 148 3.53 10.52 8.62
CA THR A 148 3.47 9.06 8.73
C THR A 148 2.59 8.62 9.91
N LYS A 149 2.66 9.28 11.07
CA LYS A 149 1.76 9.03 12.20
C LYS A 149 0.29 9.26 11.82
N ASP A 150 -0.01 10.33 11.09
CA ASP A 150 -1.37 10.59 10.59
C ASP A 150 -1.84 9.45 9.68
N ILE A 151 -1.03 9.01 8.73
CA ILE A 151 -1.36 7.90 7.82
C ILE A 151 -1.55 6.58 8.59
N VAL A 152 -0.68 6.29 9.57
CA VAL A 152 -0.79 5.11 10.44
C VAL A 152 -2.12 5.13 11.21
N GLY A 153 -2.54 6.28 11.72
CA GLY A 153 -3.86 6.44 12.36
C GLY A 153 -5.04 6.19 11.41
N ILE A 154 -4.90 6.52 10.11
CA ILE A 154 -5.94 6.20 9.12
C ILE A 154 -5.97 4.69 8.82
N LEU A 155 -4.81 4.02 8.79
CA LEU A 155 -4.75 2.55 8.61
C LEU A 155 -5.49 1.81 9.72
N GLU A 156 -5.53 2.34 10.94
CA GLU A 156 -6.37 1.80 12.01
C GLU A 156 -7.86 1.88 11.67
N LYS A 157 -8.32 3.02 11.11
CA LYS A 157 -9.71 3.16 10.66
C LYS A 157 -10.07 2.17 9.55
N VAL A 158 -9.11 1.81 8.69
CA VAL A 158 -9.29 0.74 7.69
C VAL A 158 -9.54 -0.60 8.38
N ALA A 159 -8.78 -0.92 9.43
CA ALA A 159 -8.93 -2.16 10.18
C ALA A 159 -10.29 -2.23 10.90
N ILE A 160 -10.67 -1.17 11.61
CA ILE A 160 -11.96 -1.07 12.31
C ILE A 160 -13.13 -1.30 11.35
N LYS A 161 -13.04 -0.75 10.14
CA LYS A 161 -14.07 -0.93 9.12
C LYS A 161 -14.16 -2.36 8.59
N ASN A 162 -13.04 -3.09 8.52
CA ASN A 162 -13.02 -4.49 8.16
C ASN A 162 -12.75 -5.38 9.37
N LYS A 163 -13.82 -5.77 10.09
CA LYS A 163 -13.74 -6.60 11.30
C LYS A 163 -12.90 -7.89 11.14
N ARG A 164 -12.78 -8.44 9.92
CA ARG A 164 -11.94 -9.61 9.62
C ARG A 164 -10.44 -9.38 9.82
N THR A 165 -10.01 -8.12 9.96
CA THR A 165 -8.60 -7.74 10.22
C THR A 165 -8.32 -7.42 11.69
N MET A 166 -9.36 -7.36 12.52
CA MET A 166 -9.21 -6.99 13.93
C MET A 166 -8.45 -8.08 14.69
N VAL A 167 -7.62 -7.66 15.64
CA VAL A 167 -6.91 -8.55 16.56
C VAL A 167 -7.44 -8.26 17.96
N GLU A 168 -7.91 -9.28 18.66
CA GLU A 168 -8.46 -9.11 20.00
C GLU A 168 -7.40 -8.55 20.97
N GLY A 169 -7.76 -7.54 21.76
CA GLY A 169 -6.85 -6.86 22.68
C GLY A 169 -5.86 -5.87 22.06
N TYR A 170 -5.76 -5.79 20.72
CA TYR A 170 -4.77 -4.93 20.06
C TYR A 170 -5.37 -4.00 18.99
N ARG A 171 -4.84 -2.77 18.94
CA ARG A 171 -5.11 -1.83 17.85
C ARG A 171 -4.18 -2.14 16.69
N VAL A 172 -4.73 -2.40 15.51
CA VAL A 172 -3.96 -2.74 14.30
C VAL A 172 -4.29 -1.79 13.18
N GLY A 173 -3.32 -1.53 12.30
CA GLY A 173 -3.52 -0.72 11.10
C GLY A 173 -3.16 -1.52 9.88
N VAL A 174 -4.08 -1.58 8.92
CA VAL A 174 -3.99 -2.48 7.78
C VAL A 174 -4.38 -1.80 6.48
N LYS A 175 -3.91 -2.35 5.37
CA LYS A 175 -4.51 -2.16 4.07
C LYS A 175 -4.70 -3.50 3.40
N THR A 176 -5.92 -3.71 2.93
CA THR A 176 -6.27 -4.84 2.06
C THR A 176 -6.18 -4.42 0.60
N GLY A 177 -5.89 -5.38 -0.27
CA GLY A 177 -5.90 -5.16 -1.70
C GLY A 177 -6.14 -6.44 -2.48
N THR A 178 -6.55 -6.26 -3.72
CA THR A 178 -6.87 -7.34 -4.65
C THR A 178 -6.34 -6.93 -6.01
N ALA A 179 -5.38 -7.67 -6.54
CA ALA A 179 -4.78 -7.39 -7.84
C ALA A 179 -5.20 -8.47 -8.85
N ARG A 180 -5.55 -8.08 -10.07
CA ARG A 180 -5.75 -9.02 -11.18
C ARG A 180 -4.39 -9.47 -11.70
N LYS A 181 -4.23 -10.77 -11.92
CA LYS A 181 -3.00 -11.34 -12.48
C LYS A 181 -2.90 -11.02 -13.97
N ILE A 182 -1.67 -10.92 -14.45
CA ILE A 182 -1.34 -10.78 -15.86
C ILE A 182 -0.72 -12.09 -16.34
N GLU A 183 -1.26 -12.64 -17.42
CA GLU A 183 -0.69 -13.77 -18.15
C GLU A 183 -0.58 -13.37 -19.63
N ASN A 184 0.59 -13.58 -20.24
CA ASN A 184 0.85 -13.21 -21.64
C ASN A 184 0.47 -11.75 -21.98
N GLY A 185 0.74 -10.81 -21.07
CA GLY A 185 0.44 -9.38 -21.25
C GLY A 185 -1.02 -8.98 -21.05
N HIS A 186 -1.92 -9.91 -20.72
CA HIS A 186 -3.34 -9.65 -20.56
C HIS A 186 -3.80 -9.95 -19.12
N TYR A 187 -4.74 -9.14 -18.61
CA TYR A 187 -5.39 -9.44 -17.34
C TYR A 187 -6.27 -10.67 -17.47
N VAL A 188 -6.07 -11.65 -16.58
CA VAL A 188 -6.87 -12.87 -16.51
C VAL A 188 -7.80 -12.83 -15.29
N ASN A 189 -8.80 -13.71 -15.27
CA ASN A 189 -9.72 -13.87 -14.14
C ASN A 189 -9.08 -14.68 -12.98
N LYS A 190 -7.85 -14.31 -12.62
CA LYS A 190 -7.11 -14.84 -11.48
C LYS A 190 -6.63 -13.67 -10.63
N TYR A 191 -6.59 -13.85 -9.32
CA TYR A 191 -6.39 -12.75 -8.38
C TYR A 191 -5.24 -13.00 -7.43
N VAL A 192 -4.63 -11.93 -6.94
CA VAL A 192 -3.75 -11.93 -5.78
C VAL A 192 -4.45 -11.14 -4.68
N ALA A 193 -4.76 -11.82 -3.59
CA ALA A 193 -5.41 -11.26 -2.42
C ALA A 193 -4.34 -10.95 -1.37
N PHE A 194 -4.23 -9.70 -0.91
CA PHE A 194 -3.20 -9.33 0.06
C PHE A 194 -3.73 -8.44 1.18
N THR A 195 -3.14 -8.61 2.36
CA THR A 195 -3.33 -7.77 3.53
C THR A 195 -1.96 -7.46 4.10
N ALA A 196 -1.65 -6.17 4.24
CA ALA A 196 -0.42 -5.70 4.83
C ALA A 196 -0.75 -4.76 5.99
N GLY A 197 0.01 -4.81 7.07
CA GLY A 197 -0.31 -4.03 8.26
C GLY A 197 0.79 -4.01 9.30
N ILE A 198 0.52 -3.25 10.36
CA ILE A 198 1.40 -3.05 11.50
C ILE A 198 0.61 -3.12 12.81
N ALA A 199 1.26 -3.57 13.87
CA ALA A 199 0.68 -3.63 15.21
C ALA A 199 1.76 -3.57 16.32
N PRO A 200 1.39 -3.14 17.53
CA PRO A 200 0.18 -2.36 17.85
C PRO A 200 0.29 -0.93 17.30
N ILE A 201 -0.82 -0.28 16.95
CA ILE A 201 -0.79 1.07 16.34
C ILE A 201 -0.27 2.16 17.27
N SER A 202 -0.45 1.99 18.58
CA SER A 202 0.05 2.92 19.59
C SER A 202 1.59 3.00 19.62
N ASP A 203 2.26 1.87 19.37
CA ASP A 203 3.72 1.76 19.29
C ASP A 203 4.08 0.56 18.39
N PRO A 204 4.15 0.73 17.06
CA PRO A 204 4.29 -0.40 16.14
C PRO A 204 5.57 -1.19 16.37
N ARG A 205 5.41 -2.49 16.63
CA ARG A 205 6.51 -3.44 16.86
C ARG A 205 6.71 -4.40 15.70
N TYR A 206 5.63 -4.71 14.98
CA TYR A 206 5.61 -5.71 13.93
C TYR A 206 5.02 -5.12 12.64
N ALA A 207 5.56 -5.58 11.50
CA ALA A 207 4.99 -5.38 10.19
C ALA A 207 4.77 -6.74 9.54
N LEU A 208 3.57 -6.99 9.02
CA LEU A 208 3.17 -8.27 8.45
C LEU A 208 2.55 -8.06 7.09
N VAL A 209 2.85 -8.96 6.16
CA VAL A 209 2.23 -9.04 4.83
C VAL A 209 1.78 -10.47 4.62
N VAL A 210 0.50 -10.65 4.34
CA VAL A 210 -0.09 -11.92 3.92
C VAL A 210 -0.55 -11.79 2.48
N LEU A 211 -0.10 -12.72 1.64
CA LEU A 211 -0.45 -12.79 0.22
C LEU A 211 -0.96 -14.19 -0.09
N ILE A 212 -2.17 -14.26 -0.66
CA ILE A 212 -2.78 -15.49 -1.17
C ILE A 212 -2.89 -15.37 -2.69
N ASN A 213 -2.19 -16.26 -3.40
CA ASN A 213 -2.11 -16.27 -4.86
C ASN A 213 -3.16 -17.22 -5.45
N ASP A 214 -3.99 -16.68 -6.36
CA ASP A 214 -5.02 -17.42 -7.08
C ASP A 214 -6.01 -18.17 -6.16
N PRO A 215 -6.71 -17.47 -5.23
CA PRO A 215 -7.73 -18.13 -4.39
C PRO A 215 -8.90 -18.62 -5.25
N LYS A 216 -9.33 -19.87 -5.04
CA LYS A 216 -10.33 -20.55 -5.88
C LYS A 216 -11.65 -20.91 -5.17
N ALA A 217 -11.72 -20.72 -3.86
CA ALA A 217 -12.87 -21.14 -3.03
C ALA A 217 -14.01 -20.09 -2.98
N GLY A 218 -14.25 -19.36 -4.07
CA GLY A 218 -15.34 -18.38 -4.19
C GLY A 218 -14.95 -16.94 -3.82
N GLU A 219 -14.48 -16.69 -2.59
CA GLU A 219 -14.02 -15.34 -2.20
C GLU A 219 -12.60 -15.07 -2.75
N TYR A 220 -12.36 -13.86 -3.29
CA TYR A 220 -11.07 -13.45 -3.85
C TYR A 220 -10.57 -12.08 -3.36
N TYR A 221 -11.40 -11.31 -2.65
CA TYR A 221 -10.98 -10.02 -2.12
C TYR A 221 -9.99 -10.20 -0.96
N GLY A 222 -8.92 -9.41 -0.92
CA GLY A 222 -7.95 -9.41 0.19
C GLY A 222 -8.60 -9.26 1.57
N GLY A 223 -9.61 -8.40 1.68
CA GLY A 223 -10.36 -8.21 2.91
C GLY A 223 -11.20 -9.41 3.36
N ALA A 224 -11.42 -10.38 2.48
CA ALA A 224 -12.12 -11.63 2.77
C ALA A 224 -11.15 -12.79 2.99
N VAL A 225 -10.15 -12.92 2.11
CA VAL A 225 -9.28 -14.10 2.03
C VAL A 225 -8.04 -13.96 2.92
N SER A 226 -7.26 -12.88 2.76
CA SER A 226 -5.98 -12.73 3.47
C SER A 226 -6.11 -12.02 4.82
N ALA A 227 -7.16 -11.24 5.01
CA ALA A 227 -7.41 -10.52 6.26
C ALA A 227 -7.58 -11.43 7.50
N PRO A 228 -8.38 -12.52 7.46
CA PRO A 228 -8.48 -13.42 8.61
C PRO A 228 -7.14 -14.08 8.98
N VAL A 229 -6.35 -14.45 7.97
CA VAL A 229 -5.00 -15.02 8.18
C VAL A 229 -4.06 -13.98 8.81
N PHE A 230 -4.11 -12.73 8.34
CA PHE A 230 -3.37 -11.62 8.95
C PHE A 230 -3.73 -11.45 10.43
N SER A 231 -5.03 -11.40 10.75
CA SER A 231 -5.53 -11.25 12.12
C SER A 231 -5.03 -12.38 13.02
N ASN A 232 -5.13 -13.62 12.53
CA ASN A 232 -4.69 -14.79 13.28
C ASN A 232 -3.19 -14.74 13.57
N ILE A 233 -2.33 -14.52 12.57
CA ILE A 233 -0.87 -14.47 12.75
C ILE A 233 -0.45 -13.31 13.66
N MET A 234 -1.05 -12.13 13.50
CA MET A 234 -0.70 -10.94 14.29
C MET A 234 -1.18 -11.02 15.75
N GLY A 235 -2.14 -11.91 16.04
CA GLY A 235 -2.66 -12.13 17.40
C GLY A 235 -1.80 -13.07 18.26
N TYR A 236 -0.86 -13.80 17.67
CA TYR A 236 0.12 -14.64 18.38
C TYR A 236 1.40 -13.86 18.64
#